data_AF-A0AA88XZF2-F1
#
_entry.id   AF-A0AA88XZF2-F1
#
_cell.length_a   1.000
_cell.length_b   1.000
_cell.length_c   1.000
_cell.angle_alpha   90.00
_cell.angle_beta   90.00
_cell.angle_gamma   90.00
#
_symmetry.space_group_name_H-M   'P 1'
#
loop_
_entity.id
_entity.type
_entity.pdbx_description
1 polymer ?
#
loop_
_entity_poly.entity_id
_entity_poly.type
_entity_poly.pdbx_seq_one_letter_code
_entity_poly.pdbx_strand_id
1 'polypeptide(L)'
;MSSPRCSFPLGNGRLIQVKEWQGELRVDIREWEGDVPTKKGISLNPMQFKNFLNGMSSAIEPVMKNKRAEQDEKFHLGAGVYITDNPCVDIRKYRMNPPNKDESLPTKKGICLRPTEYDTLINLAVRSKIFYPNSRTKFRVT
;
A
#
# COMPACT_ATOMS: atom_id res chain seq x y z
N MET A 1 -12.41 3.67 18.79
CA MET A 1 -11.74 3.59 17.48
C MET A 1 -12.17 4.79 16.66
N SER A 2 -11.26 5.46 15.95
CA SER A 2 -11.65 6.54 15.03
C SER A 2 -12.39 5.94 13.84
N SER A 3 -13.56 6.48 13.51
CA SER A 3 -14.27 6.11 12.28
C SER A 3 -13.42 6.50 11.06
N PRO A 4 -13.35 5.67 10.02
CA PRO A 4 -12.65 6.03 8.80
C PRO A 4 -13.33 7.25 8.17
N ARG A 5 -12.54 8.20 7.67
CA ARG A 5 -13.02 9.35 6.91
C ARG A 5 -13.66 8.91 5.60
N CYS A 6 -13.12 7.84 5.01
CA CYS A 6 -13.68 7.18 3.85
C CYS A 6 -13.20 5.72 3.80
N SER A 7 -14.01 4.87 3.17
CA SER A 7 -13.78 3.43 3.02
C SER A 7 -14.28 3.00 1.65
N PHE A 8 -13.44 2.32 0.88
CA PHE A 8 -13.80 1.83 -0.45
C PHE A 8 -13.43 0.35 -0.60
N PRO A 9 -14.29 -0.45 -1.25
CA PRO A 9 -13.98 -1.83 -1.55
C PRO A 9 -12.96 -1.93 -2.70
N LEU A 10 -12.00 -2.83 -2.53
CA LEU A 10 -11.06 -3.25 -3.57
C LEU A 10 -11.48 -4.58 -4.23
N GLY A 11 -12.37 -5.34 -3.57
CA GLY A 11 -12.79 -6.68 -3.97
C GLY A 11 -12.36 -7.75 -2.96
N ASN A 12 -12.99 -8.94 -3.01
CA ASN A 12 -12.65 -10.10 -2.16
C ASN A 12 -12.54 -9.79 -0.65
N GLY A 13 -13.44 -8.96 -0.12
CA GLY A 13 -13.42 -8.56 1.29
C GLY A 13 -12.26 -7.64 1.67
N ARG A 14 -11.56 -7.04 0.70
CA ARG A 14 -10.47 -6.08 0.94
C ARG A 14 -10.98 -4.66 0.80
N LEU A 15 -10.59 -3.81 1.74
CA LEU A 15 -10.97 -2.41 1.79
C LEU A 15 -9.72 -1.54 1.84
N ILE A 16 -9.81 -0.35 1.24
CA ILE A 16 -8.92 0.77 1.49
C ILE A 16 -9.65 1.82 2.31
N GLN A 17 -9.03 2.26 3.40
CA GLN A 17 -9.60 3.22 4.35
C GLN A 17 -8.64 4.35 4.64
N VAL A 18 -9.16 5.57 4.74
CA VAL A 18 -8.42 6.71 5.31
C VAL A 18 -8.89 6.92 6.74
N LYS A 19 -7.99 6.83 7.71
CA LYS A 19 -8.33 7.03 9.13
C LYS A 19 -7.22 7.78 9.87
N GLU A 20 -7.59 8.42 10.96
CA GLU A 20 -6.61 9.00 11.89
C GLU A 20 -6.20 7.97 12.93
N TRP A 21 -4.90 7.87 13.18
CA TRP A 21 -4.32 7.03 14.22
C TRP A 21 -3.28 7.83 14.98
N GLN A 22 -3.49 8.00 16.30
CA GLN A 22 -2.60 8.79 17.17
C GLN A 22 -2.34 10.23 16.63
N GLY A 23 -3.38 10.87 16.07
CA GLY A 23 -3.28 12.21 15.49
C GLY A 23 -2.68 12.26 14.07
N GLU A 24 -2.23 11.12 13.53
CA GLU A 24 -1.69 11.04 12.18
C GLU A 24 -2.69 10.42 11.20
N LEU A 25 -2.81 11.01 10.02
CA LEU A 25 -3.63 10.46 8.95
C LEU A 25 -2.93 9.28 8.28
N ARG A 26 -3.65 8.17 8.09
CA ARG A 26 -3.11 6.94 7.50
C ARG A 26 -4.06 6.35 6.47
N VAL A 27 -3.47 5.68 5.49
CA VAL A 27 -4.16 4.88 4.49
C VAL A 27 -4.00 3.41 4.87
N ASP A 28 -5.07 2.75 5.29
CA ASP A 28 -5.07 1.33 5.67
C ASP A 28 -5.63 0.51 4.51
N ILE A 29 -4.84 -0.42 4.01
CA ILE A 29 -5.22 -1.38 2.95
C ILE A 29 -5.25 -2.75 3.60
N ARG A 30 -6.44 -3.34 3.74
CA ARG A 30 -6.64 -4.47 4.65
C ARG A 30 -7.73 -5.44 4.18
N GLU A 31 -7.54 -6.72 4.47
CA GLU A 31 -8.57 -7.76 4.32
C GLU A 31 -9.48 -7.81 5.54
N TRP A 32 -10.78 -7.95 5.31
CA TRP A 32 -11.84 -7.96 6.32
C TRP A 32 -12.62 -9.28 6.26
N GLU A 33 -13.06 -9.74 7.42
CA GLU A 33 -13.96 -10.88 7.59
C GLU A 33 -15.26 -10.35 8.21
N GLY A 34 -16.28 -10.15 7.37
CA GLY A 34 -17.49 -9.41 7.75
C GLY A 34 -17.13 -7.98 8.17
N ASP A 35 -17.53 -7.59 9.38
CA ASP A 35 -17.28 -6.26 9.95
C ASP A 35 -15.98 -6.17 10.76
N VAL A 36 -15.11 -7.20 10.71
CA VAL A 36 -13.88 -7.25 11.51
C VAL A 36 -12.63 -7.18 10.62
N PRO A 37 -11.69 -6.25 10.90
CA PRO A 37 -10.44 -6.16 10.16
C PRO A 37 -9.49 -7.31 10.54
N THR A 38 -8.92 -8.00 9.55
CA THR A 38 -7.94 -9.05 9.80
C THR A 38 -6.54 -8.47 10.03
N LYS A 39 -5.59 -9.32 10.45
CA LYS A 39 -4.16 -8.95 10.56
C LYS A 39 -3.49 -8.75 9.19
N LYS A 40 -4.08 -9.25 8.10
CA LYS A 40 -3.55 -9.13 6.73
C LYS A 40 -3.90 -7.75 6.19
N GLY A 41 -2.88 -6.92 6.05
CA GLY A 41 -3.05 -5.53 5.70
C GLY A 41 -1.84 -4.71 6.06
N ILE A 42 -1.80 -3.50 5.54
CA ILE A 42 -0.77 -2.52 5.84
C ILE A 42 -1.37 -1.13 5.98
N SER A 43 -0.86 -0.39 6.95
CA SER A 43 -1.22 1.00 7.18
C SER A 43 -0.04 1.88 6.79
N LEU A 44 -0.23 2.68 5.74
CA LEU A 44 0.76 3.57 5.18
C LEU A 44 0.51 4.99 5.69
N ASN A 45 1.58 5.69 6.07
CA ASN A 45 1.50 7.12 6.30
C ASN A 45 1.42 7.89 4.96
N PRO A 46 1.15 9.20 4.97
CA PRO A 46 0.94 9.96 3.73
C PRO A 46 2.18 9.98 2.82
N MET A 47 3.38 9.97 3.40
CA MET A 47 4.63 9.92 2.63
C MET A 47 4.83 8.57 1.95
N GLN A 48 4.60 7.47 2.68
CA GLN A 48 4.66 6.11 2.15
C GLN A 48 3.61 5.90 1.06
N PHE A 49 2.40 6.44 1.25
CA PHE A 49 1.35 6.36 0.24
C PHE A 49 1.70 7.19 -1.00
N LYS A 50 2.30 8.37 -0.84
CA LYS A 50 2.84 9.15 -1.96
C LYS A 50 3.95 8.41 -2.70
N ASN A 51 4.88 7.79 -1.97
CA ASN A 51 5.94 6.97 -2.56
C ASN A 51 5.37 5.76 -3.28
N PHE A 52 4.29 5.17 -2.75
CA PHE A 52 3.56 4.11 -3.43
C PHE A 52 3.00 4.62 -4.76
N LEU A 53 2.30 5.77 -4.78
CA LEU A 53 1.85 6.42 -6.03
C LEU A 53 2.99 6.68 -7.02
N ASN A 54 4.12 7.22 -6.55
CA ASN A 54 5.25 7.56 -7.40
C ASN A 54 5.98 6.32 -7.94
N GLY A 55 6.26 5.33 -7.09
CA GLY A 55 6.91 4.08 -7.49
C GLY A 55 6.14 3.36 -8.58
N MET A 56 4.83 3.55 -8.65
CA MET A 56 4.00 2.99 -9.72
C MET A 56 4.23 3.69 -11.07
N SER A 57 4.26 5.02 -11.10
CA SER A 57 4.50 5.79 -12.33
C SER A 57 5.92 5.65 -12.88
N SER A 58 6.92 5.42 -12.02
CA SER A 58 8.33 5.37 -12.43
C SER A 58 8.91 3.95 -12.54
N ALA A 59 8.38 2.96 -11.81
CA ALA A 59 8.95 1.60 -11.77
C ALA A 59 7.99 0.51 -12.26
N ILE A 60 6.67 0.62 -12.06
CA ILE A 60 5.75 -0.49 -12.37
C ILE A 60 5.25 -0.43 -13.83
N GLU A 61 4.93 0.74 -14.38
CA GLU A 61 4.50 0.85 -15.80
C GLU A 61 5.54 0.37 -16.84
N PRO A 62 6.86 0.62 -16.68
CA PRO A 62 7.87 0.08 -17.59
C PRO A 62 8.17 -1.42 -17.35
N VAL A 63 8.10 -1.90 -16.10
CA VAL A 63 8.32 -3.32 -15.76
C VAL A 63 7.19 -4.20 -16.30
N MET A 64 5.95 -3.70 -16.33
CA MET A 64 4.81 -4.38 -16.98
C MET A 64 5.00 -4.58 -18.49
N LYS A 65 5.87 -3.79 -19.15
CA LYS A 65 6.15 -3.91 -20.60
C LYS A 65 7.35 -4.79 -20.93
N ASN A 66 8.31 -4.95 -20.01
CA ASN A 66 9.52 -5.73 -20.26
C ASN A 66 9.48 -7.07 -19.50
N LYS A 67 8.81 -8.07 -20.09
CA LYS A 67 8.91 -9.48 -19.70
C LYS A 67 10.35 -9.99 -19.90
N ARG A 68 11.32 -9.61 -19.06
CA ARG A 68 12.70 -10.15 -19.07
C ARG A 68 13.61 -9.74 -17.91
N ALA A 69 13.11 -9.18 -16.81
CA ALA A 69 13.94 -8.97 -15.63
C ALA A 69 13.80 -10.17 -14.68
N GLU A 70 14.76 -11.08 -14.74
CA GLU A 70 15.07 -11.94 -13.61
C GLU A 70 15.56 -11.06 -12.45
N GLN A 71 14.65 -10.65 -11.55
CA GLN A 71 14.90 -10.46 -10.10
C GLN A 71 13.73 -9.73 -9.45
N ASP A 72 13.43 -10.14 -8.22
CA ASP A 72 12.46 -9.55 -7.30
C ASP A 72 12.84 -8.09 -6.93
N GLU A 73 12.71 -7.16 -7.88
CA GLU A 73 12.96 -5.74 -7.62
C GLU A 73 11.94 -5.22 -6.60
N LYS A 74 12.46 -4.85 -5.42
CA LYS A 74 11.68 -4.30 -4.32
C LYS A 74 11.80 -2.79 -4.34
N PHE A 75 10.70 -2.08 -4.53
CA PHE A 75 10.71 -0.63 -4.40
C PHE A 75 10.43 -0.23 -2.95
N HIS A 76 11.30 0.61 -2.37
CA HIS A 76 11.20 0.99 -0.96
C HIS A 76 10.25 2.18 -0.77
N LEU A 77 9.21 1.98 0.04
CA LEU A 77 8.22 3.02 0.37
C LEU A 77 8.61 3.87 1.58
N GLY A 78 9.57 3.40 2.40
CA GLY A 78 9.97 4.01 3.67
C GLY A 78 9.70 3.12 4.88
N ALA A 79 10.51 3.28 5.94
CA ALA A 79 10.38 2.56 7.21
C ALA A 79 10.38 1.02 7.07
N GLY A 80 11.16 0.50 6.12
CA GLY A 80 11.27 -0.92 5.84
C GLY A 80 10.01 -1.51 5.19
N VAL A 81 9.15 -0.68 4.59
CA VAL A 81 8.02 -1.14 3.77
C VAL A 81 8.45 -1.13 2.32
N TYR A 82 8.15 -2.21 1.61
CA TYR A 82 8.51 -2.41 0.22
C TYR A 82 7.28 -2.85 -0.59
N ILE A 83 7.32 -2.57 -1.89
CA ILE A 83 6.40 -3.09 -2.89
C ILE A 83 7.15 -3.97 -3.88
N THR A 84 6.54 -5.10 -4.24
CA THR A 84 7.02 -6.04 -5.25
C THR A 84 5.88 -6.43 -6.17
N ASP A 85 6.21 -6.81 -7.41
CA ASP A 85 5.22 -7.18 -8.43
C ASP A 85 5.60 -8.49 -9.11
N ASN A 86 5.05 -9.62 -8.64
CA ASN A 86 5.09 -10.93 -9.34
C ASN A 86 4.28 -12.01 -8.58
N PRO A 87 3.17 -12.59 -9.11
CA PRO A 87 2.27 -12.11 -10.16
C PRO A 87 1.23 -11.08 -9.63
N CYS A 88 1.32 -10.73 -8.36
CA CYS A 88 0.45 -9.81 -7.64
C CYS A 88 1.29 -8.70 -7.02
N VAL A 89 0.65 -7.56 -6.76
CA VAL A 89 1.31 -6.43 -6.10
C VAL A 89 1.33 -6.68 -4.59
N ASP A 90 2.49 -7.03 -4.04
CA ASP A 90 2.68 -7.26 -2.61
C ASP A 90 3.29 -6.02 -1.93
N ILE A 91 2.55 -5.46 -0.97
CA ILE A 91 2.97 -4.32 -0.16
C ILE A 91 3.24 -4.84 1.24
N ARG A 92 4.50 -4.90 1.65
CA ARG A 92 4.90 -5.63 2.87
C ARG A 92 5.99 -4.93 3.66
N LYS A 93 5.88 -5.04 4.99
CA LYS A 93 6.95 -4.64 5.90
C LYS A 93 7.99 -5.73 6.01
N TYR A 94 9.25 -5.36 5.87
CA TYR A 94 10.42 -6.18 6.07
C TYR A 94 11.07 -5.85 7.42
N ARG A 95 11.68 -6.84 8.04
CA ARG A 95 12.46 -6.68 9.27
C ARG A 95 13.94 -6.93 8.94
N MET A 96 14.81 -6.05 9.40
CA MET A 96 16.25 -6.31 9.41
C MET A 96 16.53 -7.43 10.42
N ASN A 97 17.35 -8.38 10.02
CA ASN A 97 17.85 -9.40 10.92
C ASN A 97 18.85 -8.80 11.91
N PRO A 98 19.10 -9.47 13.05
CA PRO A 98 20.21 -9.12 13.95
C PRO A 98 21.54 -9.01 13.19
N PRO A 99 22.55 -8.30 13.75
CA PRO A 99 23.67 -7.66 13.02
C PRO A 99 24.54 -8.51 12.09
N ASN A 100 24.32 -9.82 11.99
CA ASN A 100 25.14 -10.76 11.21
C ASN A 100 24.41 -11.38 10.00
N LYS A 101 23.28 -10.83 9.54
CA LYS A 101 22.62 -11.26 8.31
C LYS A 101 22.15 -10.06 7.48
N ASP A 102 22.75 -9.87 6.31
CA ASP A 102 22.42 -8.79 5.37
C ASP A 102 21.04 -8.94 4.71
N GLU A 103 20.38 -10.08 4.88
CA GLU A 103 19.07 -10.33 4.29
C GLU A 103 17.92 -9.80 5.16
N SER A 104 17.17 -8.85 4.62
CA SER A 104 15.90 -8.41 5.21
C SER A 104 14.79 -9.43 4.92
N LEU A 105 14.03 -9.81 5.96
CA LEU A 105 12.99 -10.84 5.83
C LEU A 105 11.59 -10.22 5.78
N PRO A 106 10.69 -10.73 4.91
CA PRO A 106 9.31 -10.29 4.84
C PRO A 106 8.57 -10.67 6.12
N THR A 107 7.76 -9.75 6.66
CA THR A 107 6.92 -10.04 7.83
C THR A 107 5.49 -10.42 7.42
N LYS A 108 4.70 -10.92 8.38
CA LYS A 108 3.26 -11.14 8.18
C LYS A 108 2.46 -9.83 7.99
N LYS A 109 3.07 -8.65 8.23
CA LYS A 109 2.45 -7.34 8.04
C LYS A 109 2.60 -6.90 6.59
N GLY A 110 1.54 -7.09 5.81
CA GLY A 110 1.48 -6.73 4.41
C GLY A 110 0.19 -7.21 3.79
N ILE A 111 0.00 -6.86 2.52
CA ILE A 111 -1.11 -7.33 1.70
C ILE A 111 -0.65 -7.55 0.27
N CYS A 112 -1.13 -8.63 -0.32
CA CYS A 112 -0.88 -9.01 -1.69
C CYS A 112 -2.18 -8.78 -2.49
N LEU A 113 -2.17 -7.73 -3.31
CA LEU A 113 -3.30 -7.29 -4.12
C LEU A 113 -3.25 -7.99 -5.48
N ARG A 114 -4.37 -8.59 -5.87
CA ARG A 114 -4.54 -9.14 -7.23
C ARG A 114 -4.53 -7.98 -8.23
N PRO A 115 -4.20 -8.22 -9.51
CA PRO A 115 -4.22 -7.18 -10.54
C PRO A 115 -5.51 -6.36 -10.54
N THR A 116 -6.68 -7.00 -10.47
CA THR A 116 -7.98 -6.30 -10.46
C THR A 116 -8.22 -5.45 -9.20
N GLU A 117 -7.75 -5.90 -8.04
CA GLU A 117 -7.87 -5.17 -6.77
C GLU A 117 -6.91 -3.96 -6.76
N TYR A 118 -5.73 -4.16 -7.33
CA TYR A 118 -4.74 -3.12 -7.52
C TYR A 118 -5.25 -2.06 -8.50
N ASP A 119 -5.77 -2.44 -9.67
CA ASP A 119 -6.38 -1.50 -10.63
C ASP A 119 -7.49 -0.67 -10.00
N THR A 120 -8.33 -1.31 -9.17
CA THR A 120 -9.38 -0.61 -8.42
C THR A 120 -8.78 0.42 -7.47
N LEU A 121 -7.72 0.05 -6.74
CA LEU A 121 -7.00 0.96 -5.86
C LEU A 121 -6.44 2.17 -6.61
N ILE A 122 -5.80 1.97 -7.76
CA ILE A 122 -5.24 3.04 -8.59
C ILE A 122 -6.33 3.97 -9.10
N ASN A 123 -7.42 3.39 -9.62
CA ASN A 123 -8.54 4.17 -10.11
C ASN A 123 -9.14 5.06 -9.00
N LEU A 124 -9.27 4.55 -7.79
CA LEU A 124 -9.72 5.32 -6.63
C LEU A 124 -8.72 6.43 -6.23
N ALA A 125 -7.42 6.13 -6.29
CA ALA A 125 -6.38 7.11 -5.95
C ALA A 125 -6.33 8.27 -6.96
N VAL A 126 -6.38 7.97 -8.26
CA VAL A 126 -6.27 8.95 -9.36
C VAL A 126 -7.56 9.74 -9.54
N ARG A 127 -8.72 9.07 -9.66
CA ARG A 127 -9.99 9.75 -9.99
C ARG A 127 -10.51 10.57 -8.84
N SER A 128 -10.43 10.05 -7.62
CA SER A 128 -11.20 10.65 -6.53
C SER A 128 -10.46 11.80 -5.85
N LYS A 129 -9.16 12.04 -6.16
CA LYS A 129 -8.27 12.95 -5.40
C LYS A 129 -8.23 12.72 -3.88
N ILE A 130 -8.92 11.67 -3.40
CA ILE A 130 -9.19 11.40 -1.98
C ILE A 130 -7.88 11.24 -1.22
N PHE A 131 -6.87 10.70 -1.88
CA PHE A 131 -5.64 10.27 -1.23
C PHE A 131 -4.41 11.17 -1.51
N TYR A 132 -4.58 12.31 -2.17
CA TYR A 132 -3.45 13.21 -2.44
C TYR A 132 -3.11 14.04 -1.20
N PRO A 133 -1.86 13.95 -0.69
CA PRO A 133 -1.39 14.90 0.31
C PRO A 133 -1.10 16.23 -0.38
N ASN A 134 -1.99 17.21 -0.22
CA ASN A 134 -1.62 18.59 -0.54
C ASN A 134 -0.55 19.05 0.46
N SER A 135 0.37 19.91 0.03
CA SER A 135 1.52 20.44 0.81
C SER A 135 1.16 21.16 2.13
N ARG A 136 -0.13 21.23 2.44
CA ARG A 136 -0.70 21.56 3.75
C ARG A 136 -1.74 20.49 4.14
N THR A 137 -1.25 19.36 4.64
CA THR A 137 -1.89 18.40 5.57
C THR A 137 -3.42 18.27 5.56
N LYS A 138 -4.09 18.16 4.40
CA LYS A 138 -5.52 17.79 4.35
C LYS A 138 -5.81 16.96 3.10
N PHE A 139 -6.24 15.72 3.31
CA PHE A 139 -6.87 14.90 2.28
C PHE A 139 -8.21 15.55 1.96
N ARG A 140 -8.48 15.86 0.69
CA ARG A 140 -9.71 16.51 0.26
C ARG A 140 -10.73 15.42 -0.08
N VAL A 141 -11.80 15.34 0.69
CA VAL A 141 -13.00 14.57 0.34
C VAL A 141 -13.95 15.56 -0.35
N THR A 142 -14.22 15.36 -1.64
CA THR A 142 -15.31 16.03 -2.36
C THR A 142 -16.49 15.11 -2.46
#